data_AF-K2F4I9-F1
#
_entry.id   AF-K2F4I9-F1
#
_cell.length_a   1.000
_cell.length_b   1.000
_cell.length_c   1.000
_cell.angle_alpha   90.00
_cell.angle_beta   90.00
_cell.angle_gamma   90.00
#
_symmetry.space_group_name_H-M   'P 1'
#
loop_
_entity.id
_entity.type
_entity.pdbx_description
1 polymer ?
#
loop_
_entity_poly.entity_id
_entity_poly.type
_entity_poly.pdbx_seq_one_letter_code
_entity_poly.pdbx_strand_id
1 'polypeptide(L)'
;MFLKKLLGRNIWFTLVELIVVITVIAILWVISFLSFSTYNGNARDSIRVEDLSKLQKGLETYLWKNWNYPEPNWVLTDVNFSWSVIWSQWTVWDWLVQSIWNLNKKPIDPLSQKEYSYSVTKNQFKKSFELSSDIEWGNVIAFMADKSYANSTLNSFVKWNYNHFVVRAFTGWIYYAITSPVISISSTYGTWWNINVWSLSWKLIYTNKPNTWISFTPQVIWTWSQLLLSTTQEFIDSIQLSFSWLSSELIYNAINDLNWNSELEFWKKIFTNYLWGE
;
A
#
# COMPACT_ATOMS: atom_id res chain seq x y z
N MET A 1 56.68 -55.78 -41.01
CA MET A 1 55.31 -56.35 -40.96
C MET A 1 54.49 -55.52 -39.98
N PHE A 2 53.51 -54.80 -40.51
CA PHE A 2 52.34 -54.16 -39.86
C PHE A 2 52.52 -53.15 -38.72
N LEU A 3 52.61 -51.87 -39.10
CA LEU A 3 52.19 -50.73 -38.27
C LEU A 3 50.65 -50.68 -38.30
N LYS A 4 50.00 -51.14 -37.23
CA LYS A 4 48.54 -51.19 -37.12
C LYS A 4 48.03 -49.77 -36.83
N LYS A 5 47.53 -49.10 -37.88
CA LYS A 5 46.88 -47.79 -37.84
C LYS A 5 45.65 -47.85 -36.90
N LEU A 6 45.77 -47.33 -35.68
CA LEU A 6 44.63 -47.05 -34.80
C LEU A 6 43.88 -45.83 -35.35
N LEU A 7 43.04 -46.05 -36.36
CA LEU A 7 42.06 -45.05 -36.77
C LEU A 7 40.99 -44.96 -35.68
N GLY A 8 41.10 -43.94 -34.82
CA GLY A 8 40.05 -43.56 -33.89
C GLY A 8 38.75 -43.38 -34.67
N ARG A 9 37.71 -44.12 -34.28
CA ARG A 9 36.38 -44.05 -34.87
C ARG A 9 35.79 -42.67 -34.55
N ASN A 10 35.83 -41.76 -35.51
CA ASN A 10 35.07 -40.52 -35.43
C ASN A 10 33.59 -40.91 -35.41
N ILE A 11 32.97 -40.80 -34.24
CA ILE A 11 31.55 -41.00 -34.02
C ILE A 11 30.90 -39.74 -34.58
N TRP A 12 30.48 -39.78 -35.84
CA TRP A 12 29.75 -38.68 -36.46
C TRP A 12 28.38 -38.60 -35.79
N PHE A 13 28.06 -37.45 -35.20
CA PHE A 13 26.76 -37.17 -34.61
C PHE A 13 25.68 -37.42 -35.65
N THR A 14 24.70 -38.27 -35.33
CA THR A 14 23.58 -38.49 -36.24
C THR A 14 22.65 -37.28 -36.22
N LEU A 15 21.95 -37.04 -37.34
CA LEU A 15 20.93 -35.99 -37.42
C LEU A 15 19.85 -36.16 -36.34
N VAL A 16 19.55 -37.42 -35.98
CA VAL A 16 18.58 -37.78 -34.94
C VAL A 16 19.09 -37.39 -33.54
N GLU A 17 20.36 -37.61 -33.24
CA GLU A 17 20.92 -37.20 -31.94
C GLU A 17 20.96 -35.67 -31.80
N LEU A 18 21.27 -34.96 -32.89
CA LEU A 18 21.30 -33.49 -32.87
C LEU A 18 19.90 -32.89 -32.68
N ILE A 19 18.87 -33.44 -33.35
CA ILE A 19 17.51 -32.92 -33.23
C ILE A 19 16.90 -33.19 -31.84
N VAL A 20 17.23 -34.33 -31.21
CA VAL A 20 16.80 -34.61 -29.82
C VAL A 20 17.45 -33.64 -28.83
N VAL A 21 18.73 -33.30 -28.99
CA VAL A 21 19.40 -32.36 -28.07
C VAL A 21 18.81 -30.95 -28.16
N ILE A 22 18.60 -30.42 -29.37
CA ILE A 22 18.04 -29.06 -29.53
C ILE A 22 16.60 -28.98 -29.04
N THR A 23 15.81 -30.05 -29.20
CA THR A 23 14.42 -30.09 -28.70
C THR A 23 14.36 -30.09 -27.18
N VAL A 24 15.22 -30.86 -26.51
CA VAL A 24 15.32 -30.84 -25.04
C VAL A 24 15.80 -29.47 -24.54
N ILE A 25 16.80 -28.87 -25.18
CA ILE A 25 17.27 -27.52 -24.82
C ILE A 25 16.16 -26.49 -25.00
N ALA A 26 15.39 -26.56 -26.09
CA ALA A 26 14.27 -25.65 -26.33
C ALA A 26 13.20 -25.74 -25.23
N ILE A 27 12.83 -26.96 -24.81
CA ILE A 27 11.86 -27.18 -23.73
C ILE A 27 12.38 -26.63 -22.40
N LEU A 28 13.63 -26.95 -22.03
CA LEU A 28 14.24 -26.47 -20.80
C LEU A 28 14.37 -24.94 -20.78
N TRP A 29 14.71 -24.35 -21.92
CA TRP A 29 14.85 -22.90 -22.06
C TRP A 29 13.52 -22.18 -21.82
N VAL A 30 12.42 -22.67 -22.39
CA VAL A 30 11.09 -22.06 -22.18
C VAL A 30 10.67 -22.12 -20.70
N ILE A 31 10.83 -23.27 -20.05
CA ILE A 31 10.46 -23.42 -18.63
C ILE A 31 11.35 -22.52 -17.75
N SER A 32 12.67 -22.53 -17.99
CA SER A 32 13.62 -21.71 -17.24
C SER A 32 13.32 -20.21 -17.39
N PHE A 33 12.98 -19.76 -18.60
CA PHE A 33 12.64 -18.37 -18.88
C PHE A 33 11.37 -17.91 -18.14
N LEU A 34 10.32 -18.75 -18.11
CA LEU A 34 9.10 -18.44 -17.36
C LEU A 34 9.36 -18.32 -15.86
N SER A 35 10.13 -19.24 -15.27
CA SER A 35 10.49 -19.19 -13.85
C SER A 35 11.35 -17.98 -13.49
N PHE A 36 12.29 -17.60 -14.37
CA PHE A 36 13.17 -16.46 -14.15
C PHE A 36 12.40 -15.12 -14.12
N SER A 37 11.38 -14.97 -14.96
CA SER A 37 10.53 -13.77 -14.98
C SER A 37 9.83 -13.52 -13.63
N THR A 38 9.21 -14.57 -13.07
CA THR A 38 8.54 -14.48 -11.76
C THR A 38 9.53 -14.23 -10.62
N TYR A 39 10.68 -14.90 -10.60
CA TYR A 39 11.69 -14.72 -9.55
C TYR A 39 12.22 -13.28 -9.49
N ASN A 40 12.43 -12.65 -10.64
CA ASN A 40 12.87 -11.26 -10.70
C ASN A 40 11.82 -10.29 -10.15
N GLY A 41 10.53 -10.52 -10.43
CA GLY A 41 9.43 -9.74 -9.84
C GLY A 41 9.43 -9.85 -8.31
N ASN A 42 9.53 -11.07 -7.78
CA ASN A 42 9.57 -11.33 -6.34
C ASN A 42 10.77 -10.66 -5.64
N ALA A 43 11.94 -10.68 -6.29
CA ALA A 43 13.14 -10.03 -5.77
C ALA A 43 12.96 -8.50 -5.72
N ARG A 44 12.35 -7.90 -6.74
CA ARG A 44 12.01 -6.47 -6.76
C ARG A 44 10.97 -6.11 -5.70
N ASP A 45 9.94 -6.93 -5.52
CA ASP A 45 8.93 -6.74 -4.47
C ASP A 45 9.55 -6.83 -3.06
N SER A 46 10.52 -7.73 -2.87
CA SER A 46 11.26 -7.82 -1.60
C SER A 46 12.03 -6.54 -1.30
N ILE A 47 12.63 -5.90 -2.31
CA ILE A 47 13.31 -4.60 -2.17
C ILE A 47 12.30 -3.51 -1.77
N ARG A 48 11.13 -3.44 -2.42
CA ARG A 48 10.08 -2.46 -2.07
C ARG A 48 9.60 -2.60 -0.63
N VAL A 49 9.33 -3.84 -0.19
CA VAL A 49 8.89 -4.14 1.17
C VAL A 49 9.97 -3.75 2.18
N GLU A 50 11.23 -4.09 1.88
CA GLU A 50 12.36 -3.73 2.70
C GLU A 50 12.47 -2.21 2.82
N ASP A 51 12.47 -1.48 1.71
CA ASP A 51 12.57 -0.03 1.65
C ASP A 51 11.46 0.67 2.44
N LEU A 52 10.20 0.25 2.28
CA LEU A 52 9.07 0.83 3.02
C LEU A 52 9.15 0.55 4.53
N SER A 53 9.58 -0.65 4.92
CA SER A 53 9.77 -1.00 6.35
C SER A 53 10.86 -0.16 6.99
N LYS A 54 11.88 0.13 6.21
CA LYS A 54 13.00 0.98 6.56
C LYS A 54 12.53 2.45 6.71
N LEU A 55 11.80 2.97 5.73
CA LEU A 55 11.23 4.34 5.75
C LEU A 55 10.29 4.53 6.95
N GLN A 56 9.45 3.54 7.24
CA GLN A 56 8.59 3.52 8.42
C GLN A 56 9.40 3.74 9.71
N LYS A 57 10.50 2.99 9.92
CA LYS A 57 11.37 3.16 11.10
C LYS A 57 11.97 4.56 11.17
N GLY A 58 12.35 5.13 10.01
CA GLY A 58 12.83 6.51 9.92
C GLY A 58 11.78 7.52 10.35
N LEU A 59 10.55 7.39 9.84
CA LEU A 59 9.41 8.23 10.22
C LEU A 59 9.06 8.12 11.70
N GLU A 60 9.05 6.91 12.25
CA GLU A 60 8.84 6.69 13.68
C GLU A 60 9.93 7.37 14.51
N THR A 61 11.21 7.19 14.14
CA THR A 61 12.34 7.85 14.81
C THR A 61 12.26 9.37 14.72
N TYR A 62 11.83 9.91 13.58
CA TYR A 62 11.61 11.34 13.41
C TYR A 62 10.48 11.85 14.30
N LEU A 63 9.36 11.12 14.38
CA LEU A 63 8.25 11.45 15.28
C LEU A 63 8.73 11.55 16.74
N TRP A 64 9.55 10.60 17.20
CA TRP A 64 10.11 10.62 18.56
C TRP A 64 10.98 11.84 18.84
N LYS A 65 11.63 12.42 17.83
CA LYS A 65 12.52 13.58 17.97
C LYS A 65 11.79 14.92 17.80
N ASN A 66 10.86 14.98 16.87
CA ASN A 66 10.26 16.22 16.39
C ASN A 66 8.79 16.39 16.80
N TRP A 67 8.20 15.39 17.48
CA TRP A 67 6.79 15.33 17.88
C TRP A 67 5.78 15.47 16.72
N ASN A 68 6.26 15.37 15.48
CA ASN A 68 5.47 15.47 14.27
C ASN A 68 6.10 14.65 13.16
N TYR A 69 5.32 14.34 12.13
CA TYR A 69 5.85 13.79 10.89
C TYR A 69 6.47 14.88 10.01
N PRO A 70 7.49 14.57 9.21
CA PRO A 70 8.08 15.53 8.28
C PRO A 70 7.09 15.89 7.18
N GLU A 71 6.97 17.18 6.89
CA GLU A 71 6.03 17.71 5.89
C GLU A 71 6.81 18.57 4.91
N PRO A 72 7.06 18.09 3.68
CA PRO A 72 7.74 18.87 2.67
C PRO A 72 7.00 20.18 2.35
N ASN A 73 7.77 21.22 2.04
CA ASN A 73 7.24 22.58 1.79
C ASN A 73 6.33 22.68 0.55
N TRP A 74 6.45 21.73 -0.39
CA TRP A 74 5.64 21.67 -1.60
C TRP A 74 4.76 20.42 -1.53
N VAL A 75 3.45 20.59 -1.54
CA VAL A 75 2.49 19.49 -1.47
C VAL A 75 2.20 18.97 -2.88
N LEU A 76 2.19 17.64 -3.06
CA LEU A 76 1.80 17.03 -4.32
C LEU A 76 0.28 17.09 -4.50
N THR A 77 -0.46 16.70 -3.46
CA THR A 77 -1.93 16.67 -3.48
C THR A 77 -2.49 16.86 -2.09
N ASP A 78 -3.44 17.79 -1.94
CA ASP A 78 -4.24 17.95 -0.73
C ASP A 78 -5.62 17.32 -0.95
N VAL A 79 -6.07 16.58 0.06
CA VAL A 79 -7.45 16.08 0.10
C VAL A 79 -8.23 16.79 1.18
N ASN A 80 -9.34 17.36 0.74
CA ASN A 80 -10.15 18.27 1.51
C ASN A 80 -11.54 17.72 1.76
N PHE A 81 -12.09 18.17 2.87
CA PHE A 81 -13.49 18.00 3.22
C PHE A 81 -13.92 19.19 4.05
N SER A 82 -15.12 19.71 3.77
CA SER A 82 -15.69 20.85 4.50
C SER A 82 -14.65 21.97 4.69
N TRP A 83 -14.01 22.39 3.60
CA TRP A 83 -13.02 23.48 3.56
C TRP A 83 -11.75 23.28 4.40
N SER A 84 -11.49 22.06 4.89
CA SER A 84 -10.27 21.69 5.62
C SER A 84 -9.53 20.59 4.90
N VAL A 85 -8.21 20.65 4.94
CA VAL A 85 -7.33 19.57 4.48
C VAL A 85 -7.36 18.45 5.51
N ILE A 86 -7.71 17.24 5.09
CA ILE A 86 -7.78 16.05 5.97
C ILE A 86 -6.49 15.25 5.88
N TRP A 87 -5.89 15.18 4.69
CA TRP A 87 -4.53 14.68 4.54
C TRP A 87 -3.89 15.31 3.31
N SER A 88 -2.58 15.29 3.32
CA SER A 88 -1.73 15.73 2.23
C SER A 88 -0.86 14.56 1.79
N GLN A 89 -0.59 14.49 0.50
CA GLN A 89 0.31 13.52 -0.09
C GLN A 89 1.52 14.20 -0.72
N TRP A 90 2.64 13.49 -0.64
CA TRP A 90 3.92 13.77 -1.26
C TRP A 90 4.50 12.48 -1.83
N THR A 91 5.68 12.60 -2.42
CA THR A 91 6.55 11.47 -2.71
C THR A 91 7.68 11.39 -1.67
N VAL A 92 8.32 10.24 -1.59
CA VAL A 92 9.55 10.02 -0.81
C VAL A 92 10.72 10.69 -1.54
N TRP A 93 10.68 12.02 -1.63
CA TRP A 93 11.70 12.84 -2.27
C TRP A 93 12.96 12.96 -1.41
N ASP A 94 14.04 13.48 -1.98
CA ASP A 94 15.36 13.58 -1.35
C ASP A 94 15.34 14.28 0.01
N TRP A 95 14.52 15.32 0.16
CA TRP A 95 14.41 16.05 1.42
C TRP A 95 13.78 15.20 2.53
N LEU A 96 12.74 14.43 2.21
CA LEU A 96 12.09 13.54 3.18
C LEU A 96 13.10 12.51 3.68
N VAL A 97 13.81 11.87 2.74
CA VAL A 97 14.86 10.89 3.06
C VAL A 97 15.92 11.53 3.95
N GLN A 98 16.50 12.67 3.58
CA GLN A 98 17.50 13.34 4.42
C GLN A 98 17.00 13.67 5.83
N SER A 99 15.71 13.95 5.99
CA SER A 99 15.11 14.27 7.29
C SER A 99 14.96 13.04 8.19
N ILE A 100 14.64 11.88 7.62
CA ILE A 100 14.31 10.66 8.38
C ILE A 100 15.40 9.59 8.33
N TRP A 101 16.40 9.77 7.47
CA TRP A 101 17.29 8.72 7.03
C TRP A 101 18.68 9.25 6.66
N ASN A 102 19.68 8.85 7.44
CA ASN A 102 21.07 9.28 7.29
C ASN A 102 21.88 8.47 6.25
N LEU A 103 21.27 7.73 5.31
CA LEU A 103 22.04 7.01 4.27
C LEU A 103 22.08 7.74 2.93
N ASN A 104 23.14 7.45 2.17
CA ASN A 104 23.52 8.11 0.92
C ASN A 104 22.65 7.79 -0.30
N LYS A 105 21.72 6.82 -0.23
CA LYS A 105 20.89 6.42 -1.37
C LYS A 105 19.41 6.47 -1.01
N LYS A 106 18.68 7.33 -1.73
CA LYS A 106 17.22 7.38 -1.72
C LYS A 106 16.64 6.05 -2.25
N PRO A 107 15.67 5.46 -1.55
CA PRO A 107 14.97 4.29 -2.05
C PRO A 107 14.06 4.70 -3.22
N ILE A 108 14.10 3.92 -4.30
CA ILE A 108 13.33 4.14 -5.53
C ILE A 108 12.84 2.80 -6.05
N ASP A 109 11.68 2.80 -6.69
CA ASP A 109 11.10 1.59 -7.25
C ASP A 109 12.05 0.95 -8.28
N PRO A 110 12.44 -0.33 -8.12
CA PRO A 110 13.48 -0.95 -8.96
C PRO A 110 13.05 -1.14 -10.42
N LEU A 111 11.75 -1.18 -10.71
CA LEU A 111 11.23 -1.35 -12.07
C LEU A 111 10.91 -0.01 -12.72
N SER A 112 10.05 0.78 -12.07
CA SER A 112 9.53 2.03 -12.60
C SER A 112 10.46 3.21 -12.39
N GLN A 113 11.47 3.08 -11.52
CA GLN A 113 12.40 4.15 -11.12
C GLN A 113 11.68 5.38 -10.56
N LYS A 114 10.44 5.19 -10.07
CA LYS A 114 9.63 6.22 -9.42
C LYS A 114 9.84 6.20 -7.91
N GLU A 115 9.56 7.32 -7.30
CA GLU A 115 9.53 7.43 -5.84
C GLU A 115 8.27 6.80 -5.26
N TYR A 116 8.38 6.32 -4.03
CA TYR A 116 7.23 5.86 -3.26
C TYR A 116 6.35 7.03 -2.85
N SER A 117 5.07 6.76 -2.59
CA SER A 117 4.13 7.76 -2.10
C SER A 117 4.20 7.86 -0.58
N TYR A 118 4.01 9.06 -0.07
CA TYR A 118 4.01 9.38 1.35
C TYR A 118 2.85 10.33 1.66
N SER A 119 1.92 9.88 2.50
CA SER A 119 0.75 10.66 2.90
C SER A 119 0.74 10.90 4.40
N VAL A 120 0.32 12.09 4.82
CA VAL A 120 0.17 12.46 6.22
C VAL A 120 -1.17 13.14 6.42
N THR A 121 -1.90 12.65 7.40
CA THR A 121 -3.13 13.28 7.89
C THR A 121 -2.90 14.68 8.47
N LYS A 122 -3.86 15.56 8.28
CA LYS A 122 -3.85 16.98 8.62
C LYS A 122 -5.02 17.30 9.54
N ASN A 123 -4.92 18.46 10.19
CA ASN A 123 -5.99 19.00 11.02
C ASN A 123 -6.56 17.97 12.01
N GLN A 124 -5.67 17.24 12.68
CA GLN A 124 -5.98 16.39 13.82
C GLN A 124 -4.84 16.41 14.84
N PHE A 125 -5.14 16.12 16.11
CA PHE A 125 -4.17 16.20 17.22
C PHE A 125 -2.94 15.32 17.01
N LYS A 126 -3.17 14.03 16.77
CA LYS A 126 -2.11 13.07 16.46
C LYS A 126 -2.13 12.77 14.99
N LYS A 127 -1.13 13.29 14.27
CA LYS A 127 -0.94 12.95 12.86
C LYS A 127 -0.54 11.50 12.71
N SER A 128 -0.98 10.94 11.61
CA SER A 128 -0.71 9.61 11.12
C SER A 128 -0.21 9.67 9.69
N PHE A 129 0.60 8.68 9.33
CA PHE A 129 1.21 8.58 8.01
C PHE A 129 0.81 7.28 7.30
N GLU A 130 1.01 7.31 5.99
CA GLU A 130 0.98 6.16 5.10
C GLU A 130 2.12 6.24 4.09
N LEU A 131 2.76 5.10 3.82
CA LEU A 131 3.75 4.92 2.77
C LEU A 131 3.25 3.85 1.81
N SER A 132 3.28 4.10 0.51
CA SER A 132 2.79 3.15 -0.49
C SER A 132 3.69 3.00 -1.72
N SER A 133 3.70 1.78 -2.28
CA SER A 133 4.39 1.41 -3.53
C SER A 133 3.54 0.45 -4.35
N ASP A 134 3.68 0.50 -5.68
CA ASP A 134 3.16 -0.55 -6.55
C ASP A 134 4.08 -1.80 -6.50
N ILE A 135 3.53 -3.00 -6.55
CA ILE A 135 4.21 -4.31 -6.51
C ILE A 135 3.83 -5.17 -7.73
N GLU A 136 4.74 -6.05 -8.14
CA GLU A 136 4.65 -6.76 -9.43
C GLU A 136 4.01 -8.14 -9.36
N TRP A 137 3.76 -8.68 -8.16
CA TRP A 137 3.19 -10.01 -7.97
C TRP A 137 1.90 -10.27 -8.75
N GLY A 138 1.96 -11.26 -9.65
CA GLY A 138 0.89 -11.59 -10.62
C GLY A 138 0.28 -12.99 -10.53
N ASN A 139 0.57 -13.84 -9.53
CA ASN A 139 -0.12 -15.12 -9.37
C ASN A 139 -0.08 -15.65 -7.92
N VAL A 140 -1.18 -15.47 -7.21
CA VAL A 140 -1.58 -16.36 -6.11
C VAL A 140 -2.93 -16.93 -6.52
N ILE A 141 -3.15 -18.24 -6.37
CA ILE A 141 -4.50 -18.81 -6.36
C ILE A 141 -5.17 -18.34 -5.06
N ALA A 142 -5.67 -17.11 -5.13
CA ALA A 142 -6.67 -16.43 -4.32
C ALA A 142 -7.01 -15.15 -5.11
N PHE A 143 -8.30 -14.89 -5.35
CA PHE A 143 -8.82 -13.97 -6.37
C PHE A 143 -8.53 -12.47 -6.14
N MET A 144 -8.49 -11.74 -7.27
CA MET A 144 -8.55 -10.27 -7.54
C MET A 144 -7.28 -9.41 -7.35
N ALA A 145 -7.14 -8.41 -8.25
CA ALA A 145 -5.95 -7.61 -8.55
C ALA A 145 -6.28 -6.12 -8.73
N ASP A 146 -5.40 -5.22 -8.28
CA ASP A 146 -5.87 -3.93 -7.78
C ASP A 146 -5.01 -2.66 -8.02
N LYS A 147 -5.36 -1.93 -9.10
CA LYS A 147 -4.96 -0.57 -9.50
C LYS A 147 -5.86 0.56 -9.00
N SER A 148 -5.30 1.62 -8.44
CA SER A 148 -5.97 2.92 -8.26
C SER A 148 -6.12 3.67 -9.62
N TYR A 149 -7.21 4.41 -9.83
CA TYR A 149 -7.45 5.13 -11.10
C TYR A 149 -6.37 6.23 -11.30
N ALA A 150 -5.66 6.37 -12.42
CA ALA A 150 -5.59 5.61 -13.66
C ALA A 150 -4.17 5.75 -14.27
N ASN A 151 -3.42 4.63 -14.35
CA ASN A 151 -2.48 4.22 -15.42
C ASN A 151 -1.56 3.03 -15.00
N SER A 152 -1.60 2.56 -13.74
CA SER A 152 -0.70 1.46 -13.32
C SER A 152 -1.34 0.08 -13.47
N THR A 153 -0.57 -0.90 -13.92
CA THR A 153 -0.76 -2.36 -14.02
C THR A 153 -1.15 -3.13 -12.76
N LEU A 154 -0.71 -2.61 -11.62
CA LEU A 154 -0.05 -3.39 -10.58
C LEU A 154 -0.78 -3.30 -9.24
N ASN A 155 -0.55 -4.27 -8.34
CA ASN A 155 -1.05 -4.24 -6.95
C ASN A 155 -0.26 -3.20 -6.15
N SER A 156 -0.72 -2.76 -4.97
CA SER A 156 0.03 -1.81 -4.12
C SER A 156 0.26 -2.35 -2.70
N PHE A 157 1.46 -2.12 -2.15
CA PHE A 157 1.84 -2.48 -0.79
C PHE A 157 2.03 -1.22 0.05
N VAL A 158 1.57 -1.27 1.31
CA VAL A 158 1.46 -0.07 2.16
C VAL A 158 1.91 -0.34 3.59
N LYS A 159 2.51 0.69 4.21
CA LYS A 159 2.87 0.76 5.63
C LYS A 159 2.28 2.03 6.25
N TRP A 160 1.81 1.95 7.49
CA TRP A 160 1.07 3.05 8.13
C TRP A 160 1.15 2.95 9.66
N ASN A 161 0.56 3.92 10.35
CA ASN A 161 0.41 3.92 11.81
C ASN A 161 -1.01 4.29 12.33
N TYR A 162 -2.03 4.24 11.48
CA TYR A 162 -3.42 4.55 11.84
C TYR A 162 -4.35 3.35 11.66
N ASN A 163 -5.60 3.55 12.03
CA ASN A 163 -6.64 2.55 11.93
C ASN A 163 -7.36 2.63 10.57
N HIS A 164 -7.39 1.55 9.78
CA HIS A 164 -7.90 1.44 8.39
C HIS A 164 -9.39 1.67 8.17
N PHE A 165 -10.05 2.38 9.07
CA PHE A 165 -11.48 2.60 9.00
C PHE A 165 -11.82 4.06 8.91
N VAL A 166 -11.07 4.91 9.60
CA VAL A 166 -11.48 6.29 9.86
C VAL A 166 -10.28 7.22 9.83
N VAL A 167 -10.43 8.28 9.03
CA VAL A 167 -9.58 9.46 9.08
C VAL A 167 -10.33 10.57 9.79
N ARG A 168 -9.62 11.35 10.61
CA ARG A 168 -10.20 12.45 11.38
C ARG A 168 -9.67 13.78 10.88
N ALA A 169 -10.53 14.79 10.93
CA ALA A 169 -10.14 16.18 10.67
C ALA A 169 -10.97 17.14 11.52
N PHE A 170 -10.47 18.35 11.73
CA PHE A 170 -11.26 19.45 12.29
C PHE A 170 -11.32 20.62 11.30
N THR A 171 -12.47 21.29 11.26
CA THR A 171 -12.64 22.58 10.57
C THR A 171 -13.33 23.55 11.51
N GLY A 172 -12.66 24.64 11.88
CA GLY A 172 -13.21 25.62 12.82
C GLY A 172 -13.51 24.98 14.18
N TRP A 173 -14.79 24.73 14.46
CA TRP A 173 -15.28 24.14 15.73
C TRP A 173 -15.87 22.73 15.56
N ILE A 174 -15.85 22.17 14.35
CA ILE A 174 -16.47 20.87 14.05
C ILE A 174 -15.38 19.81 13.84
N TYR A 175 -15.60 18.63 14.42
CA TYR A 175 -14.70 17.49 14.33
C TYR A 175 -15.34 16.42 13.47
N TYR A 176 -14.66 16.01 12.40
CA TYR A 176 -15.18 15.01 11.46
C TYR A 176 -14.45 13.68 11.66
N ALA A 177 -15.23 12.61 11.72
CA ALA A 177 -14.77 11.25 11.48
C ALA A 177 -15.28 10.81 10.12
N ILE A 178 -14.37 10.53 9.21
CA ILE A 178 -14.68 10.19 7.82
C ILE A 178 -14.13 8.80 7.57
N THR A 179 -14.98 7.92 7.07
CA THR A 179 -14.52 6.59 6.71
C THR A 179 -13.56 6.69 5.54
N SER A 180 -12.39 6.09 5.70
CA SER A 180 -11.33 6.11 4.70
C SER A 180 -10.32 5.04 5.07
N PRO A 181 -10.14 4.03 4.21
CA PRO A 181 -9.31 2.90 4.59
C PRO A 181 -7.82 3.06 4.28
N VAL A 182 -7.51 3.89 3.30
CA VAL A 182 -6.15 4.26 2.87
C VAL A 182 -6.10 5.78 2.80
N ILE A 183 -4.93 6.40 2.82
CA ILE A 183 -4.78 7.86 2.58
C ILE A 183 -3.79 8.16 1.45
N SER A 184 -3.35 7.11 0.76
CA SER A 184 -2.59 7.17 -0.47
C SER A 184 -3.52 7.24 -1.67
N ILE A 185 -3.12 8.05 -2.62
CA ILE A 185 -3.79 8.34 -3.88
C ILE A 185 -2.76 8.01 -4.96
N SER A 186 -3.12 7.29 -6.02
CA SER A 186 -2.22 7.22 -7.17
C SER A 186 -2.22 8.50 -7.95
N SER A 187 -1.07 8.81 -8.55
CA SER A 187 -0.83 10.00 -9.35
C SER A 187 -2.06 10.45 -10.15
N THR A 188 -2.61 11.59 -9.77
CA THR A 188 -3.46 12.37 -10.66
C THR A 188 -2.52 13.11 -11.62
N TYR A 189 -2.45 12.64 -12.86
CA TYR A 189 -1.83 13.44 -13.91
C TYR A 189 -2.59 14.77 -13.99
N GLY A 190 -1.97 15.86 -13.48
CA GLY A 190 -2.36 17.22 -13.84
C GLY A 190 -3.40 17.93 -12.97
N THR A 191 -3.65 17.56 -11.72
CA THR A 191 -4.51 18.38 -10.84
C THR A 191 -3.74 19.01 -9.70
N TRP A 192 -3.30 20.26 -9.89
CA TRP A 192 -2.89 21.20 -8.84
C TRP A 192 -4.10 21.66 -7.99
N TRP A 193 -5.02 20.74 -7.70
CA TRP A 193 -6.32 21.06 -7.13
C TRP A 193 -6.53 20.24 -5.87
N ASN A 194 -6.93 20.93 -4.82
CA ASN A 194 -7.60 20.39 -3.65
C ASN A 194 -8.65 19.35 -4.08
N ILE A 195 -8.41 18.07 -3.81
CA ILE A 195 -9.34 16.98 -4.13
C ILE A 195 -10.39 16.91 -3.03
N ASN A 196 -11.66 16.78 -3.36
CA ASN A 196 -12.69 16.56 -2.34
C ASN A 196 -12.77 15.06 -2.00
N VAL A 197 -12.83 14.68 -0.72
CA VAL A 197 -12.96 13.26 -0.32
C VAL A 197 -14.15 12.58 -0.98
N TRP A 198 -15.29 13.27 -1.15
CA TRP A 198 -16.46 12.70 -1.79
C TRP A 198 -16.25 12.33 -3.27
N SER A 199 -15.25 12.94 -3.91
CA SER A 199 -14.87 12.62 -5.29
C SER A 199 -13.93 11.42 -5.39
N LEU A 200 -13.44 10.90 -4.25
CA LEU A 200 -12.59 9.72 -4.23
C LEU A 200 -13.45 8.47 -4.33
N SER A 201 -13.20 7.69 -5.38
CA SER A 201 -13.47 6.26 -5.35
C SER A 201 -12.21 5.57 -4.84
N TRP A 202 -12.37 4.81 -3.77
CA TRP A 202 -11.25 4.14 -3.13
C TRP A 202 -11.11 2.73 -3.66
N LYS A 203 -9.98 2.14 -3.31
CA LYS A 203 -9.65 0.75 -3.58
C LYS A 203 -8.74 0.30 -2.46
N LEU A 204 -9.17 -0.72 -1.74
CA LEU A 204 -8.73 -1.01 -0.38
C LEU A 204 -7.37 -1.70 -0.35
N ILE A 205 -6.49 -1.28 0.57
CA ILE A 205 -5.12 -1.82 0.68
C ILE A 205 -4.85 -2.46 2.04
N TYR A 206 -4.42 -3.72 2.06
CA TYR A 206 -4.13 -4.46 3.30
C TYR A 206 -2.63 -4.64 3.55
N THR A 207 -2.23 -4.64 4.83
CA THR A 207 -0.85 -4.92 5.25
C THR A 207 -0.50 -6.37 4.96
N ASN A 208 0.59 -6.58 4.23
CA ASN A 208 1.16 -7.91 3.94
C ASN A 208 0.21 -8.86 3.18
N LYS A 209 -0.80 -8.34 2.47
CA LYS A 209 -1.75 -9.12 1.67
C LYS A 209 -2.10 -8.38 0.37
N PRO A 210 -2.42 -9.09 -0.73
CA PRO A 210 -2.88 -8.45 -1.97
C PRO A 210 -4.28 -7.84 -1.80
N ASN A 211 -4.55 -6.81 -2.59
CA ASN A 211 -5.70 -5.91 -2.47
C ASN A 211 -6.87 -6.31 -3.35
N THR A 212 -8.08 -5.92 -2.95
CA THR A 212 -9.33 -6.28 -3.60
C THR A 212 -10.16 -5.07 -4.04
N TRP A 213 -10.76 -5.17 -5.23
CA TRP A 213 -11.35 -4.02 -5.93
C TRP A 213 -12.62 -3.60 -5.21
N ILE A 214 -12.50 -2.62 -4.32
CA ILE A 214 -13.64 -2.21 -3.52
C ILE A 214 -13.93 -0.75 -3.79
N SER A 215 -15.00 -0.52 -4.54
CA SER A 215 -15.65 0.78 -4.61
C SER A 215 -16.17 1.15 -3.23
N PHE A 216 -15.36 1.90 -2.48
CA PHE A 216 -15.73 2.42 -1.18
C PHE A 216 -16.17 3.88 -1.34
N THR A 217 -17.36 4.19 -0.82
CA THR A 217 -17.88 5.56 -0.75
C THR A 217 -17.60 6.10 0.65
N PRO A 218 -16.70 7.08 0.80
CA PRO A 218 -16.43 7.67 2.10
C PRO A 218 -17.71 8.22 2.70
N GLN A 219 -17.91 8.09 4.00
CA GLN A 219 -19.04 8.64 4.73
C GLN A 219 -18.56 9.41 5.95
N VAL A 220 -19.28 10.47 6.29
CA VAL A 220 -19.10 11.17 7.55
C VAL A 220 -19.94 10.44 8.59
N ILE A 221 -19.26 9.78 9.51
CA ILE A 221 -19.90 8.92 10.52
C ILE A 221 -19.99 9.61 11.88
N TRP A 222 -19.26 10.71 12.09
CA TRP A 222 -19.30 11.50 13.32
C TRP A 222 -18.90 12.95 13.09
N THR A 223 -19.52 13.88 13.83
CA THR A 223 -19.30 15.34 13.70
C THR A 223 -19.01 16.06 15.02
N TRP A 224 -18.99 15.34 16.14
CA TRP A 224 -18.86 15.93 17.49
C TRP A 224 -17.47 15.69 18.09
N SER A 225 -17.10 16.54 19.05
CA SER A 225 -15.83 16.48 19.77
C SER A 225 -15.72 15.35 20.78
N GLN A 226 -16.77 14.56 20.99
CA GLN A 226 -16.79 13.44 21.94
C GLN A 226 -17.63 12.31 21.35
N LEU A 227 -17.23 11.07 21.60
CA LEU A 227 -18.01 9.87 21.28
C LEU A 227 -18.49 9.25 22.60
N LEU A 228 -19.80 9.19 22.82
CA LEU A 228 -20.41 8.64 24.03
C LEU A 228 -20.61 7.13 23.90
N LEU A 229 -20.61 6.41 25.02
CA LEU A 229 -20.84 4.95 25.02
C LEU A 229 -22.18 4.58 24.38
N SER A 230 -23.22 5.37 24.63
CA SER A 230 -24.56 5.16 24.06
C SER A 230 -24.61 5.30 22.53
N THR A 231 -23.68 6.05 21.93
CA THR A 231 -23.64 6.31 20.48
C THR A 231 -22.51 5.55 19.79
N THR A 232 -21.71 4.79 20.54
CA THR A 232 -20.55 4.07 19.97
C THR A 232 -21.00 2.93 19.06
N GLN A 233 -22.13 2.27 19.38
CA GLN A 233 -22.69 1.23 18.51
C GLN A 233 -23.14 1.81 17.16
N GLU A 234 -23.91 2.90 17.17
CA GLU A 234 -24.35 3.58 15.93
C GLU A 234 -23.16 4.03 15.07
N PHE A 235 -22.08 4.48 15.71
CA PHE A 235 -20.83 4.83 15.05
C PHE A 235 -20.18 3.62 14.37
N ILE A 236 -20.10 2.48 15.06
CA ILE A 236 -19.56 1.22 14.50
C ILE A 236 -20.45 0.72 13.36
N ASP A 237 -21.77 0.74 13.52
CA ASP A 237 -22.71 0.33 12.47
C ASP A 237 -22.53 1.21 11.22
N SER A 238 -22.30 2.52 11.40
CA SER A 238 -22.05 3.45 10.29
C SER A 238 -20.71 3.17 9.58
N ILE A 239 -19.68 2.76 10.33
CA ILE A 239 -18.43 2.23 9.75
C ILE A 239 -18.76 1.00 8.90
N GLN A 240 -19.41 0.00 9.49
CA GLN A 240 -19.74 -1.26 8.80
C GLN A 240 -20.57 -1.02 7.53
N LEU A 241 -21.53 -0.08 7.57
CA LEU A 241 -22.33 0.31 6.41
C LEU A 241 -21.48 0.94 5.31
N SER A 242 -20.52 1.80 5.65
CA SER A 242 -19.57 2.38 4.68
C SER A 242 -18.75 1.30 3.97
N PHE A 243 -18.55 0.18 4.65
CA PHE A 243 -17.78 -0.96 4.19
C PHE A 243 -18.68 -2.15 3.71
N SER A 244 -20.01 -2.01 3.67
CA SER A 244 -20.94 -3.15 3.49
C SER A 244 -20.85 -3.90 2.15
N TRP A 245 -20.38 -3.23 1.09
CA TRP A 245 -20.12 -3.85 -0.23
C TRP A 245 -18.91 -4.81 -0.23
N LEU A 246 -18.20 -4.95 0.90
CA LEU A 246 -17.06 -5.85 1.12
C LEU A 246 -17.41 -7.30 1.47
N SER A 247 -18.70 -7.60 1.65
CA SER A 247 -19.20 -8.84 2.26
C SER A 247 -19.01 -10.13 1.45
N SER A 248 -18.52 -10.06 0.21
CA SER A 248 -18.29 -11.26 -0.63
C SER A 248 -16.90 -11.88 -0.44
N GLU A 249 -16.00 -11.27 0.34
CA GLU A 249 -14.66 -11.79 0.63
C GLU A 249 -14.60 -12.47 2.00
N LEU A 250 -14.15 -13.74 2.01
CA LEU A 250 -14.01 -14.59 3.21
C LEU A 250 -13.27 -13.93 4.40
N ILE A 251 -12.43 -12.92 4.13
CA ILE A 251 -11.63 -12.19 5.13
C ILE A 251 -12.44 -11.05 5.77
N TYR A 252 -13.37 -10.42 5.04
CA TYR A 252 -14.24 -9.40 5.60
C TYR A 252 -15.33 -10.00 6.48
N ASN A 253 -15.77 -11.23 6.20
CA ASN A 253 -16.57 -11.99 7.16
C ASN A 253 -15.82 -12.13 8.48
N ALA A 254 -14.51 -12.42 8.49
CA ALA A 254 -13.75 -12.47 9.74
C ALA A 254 -13.68 -11.11 10.47
N ILE A 255 -13.62 -9.96 9.78
CA ILE A 255 -13.62 -8.61 10.38
C ILE A 255 -15.03 -8.18 10.83
N ASN A 256 -16.07 -8.56 10.10
CA ASN A 256 -17.47 -8.40 10.50
C ASN A 256 -17.85 -9.36 11.65
N ASP A 257 -17.23 -10.55 11.71
CA ASP A 257 -17.44 -11.59 12.72
C ASP A 257 -16.54 -11.40 13.94
N LEU A 258 -15.58 -10.47 13.91
CA LEU A 258 -14.91 -10.02 15.12
C LEU A 258 -15.96 -9.43 16.04
N ASN A 259 -16.07 -9.95 17.25
CA ASN A 259 -16.99 -9.44 18.24
C ASN A 259 -16.47 -8.07 18.70
N TRP A 260 -16.94 -6.99 18.07
CA TRP A 260 -16.46 -5.61 18.18
C TRP A 260 -16.51 -5.02 19.60
N ASN A 261 -16.90 -5.77 20.63
CA ASN A 261 -16.89 -5.31 22.03
C ASN A 261 -15.49 -4.87 22.50
N SER A 262 -14.41 -5.54 22.08
CA SER A 262 -13.03 -5.12 22.36
C SER A 262 -12.65 -3.84 21.59
N GLU A 263 -13.08 -3.75 20.34
CA GLU A 263 -12.88 -2.62 19.46
C GLU A 263 -13.70 -1.41 19.92
N LEU A 264 -14.87 -1.61 20.54
CA LEU A 264 -15.77 -0.58 21.05
C LEU A 264 -15.10 0.18 22.20
N GLU A 265 -14.50 -0.54 23.16
CA GLU A 265 -13.69 0.08 24.23
C GLU A 265 -12.38 0.69 23.69
N PHE A 266 -11.77 0.11 22.64
CA PHE A 266 -10.60 0.70 21.95
C PHE A 266 -10.94 2.01 21.22
N TRP A 267 -12.03 2.04 20.46
CA TRP A 267 -12.53 3.22 19.75
C TRP A 267 -12.98 4.30 20.72
N LYS A 268 -13.66 3.91 21.80
CA LYS A 268 -13.94 4.80 22.93
C LYS A 268 -12.64 5.42 23.43
N LYS A 269 -11.61 4.63 23.78
CA LYS A 269 -10.31 5.15 24.24
C LYS A 269 -9.62 6.05 23.21
N ILE A 270 -9.69 5.73 21.92
CA ILE A 270 -9.14 6.57 20.84
C ILE A 270 -9.87 7.91 20.70
N PHE A 271 -11.19 7.94 20.87
CA PHE A 271 -11.97 9.17 20.76
C PHE A 271 -12.00 9.97 22.07
N THR A 272 -12.02 9.32 23.24
CA THR A 272 -12.02 10.00 24.54
C THR A 272 -10.66 10.58 24.92
N ASN A 273 -9.56 9.83 24.76
CA ASN A 273 -8.25 10.27 25.24
C ASN A 273 -7.63 11.36 24.35
N TYR A 274 -7.89 11.31 23.03
CA TYR A 274 -7.21 12.20 22.08
C TYR A 274 -7.94 13.53 21.79
N LEU A 275 -9.08 13.79 22.44
CA LEU A 275 -9.78 15.08 22.39
C LEU A 275 -9.51 15.94 23.63
N TRP A 276 -8.99 15.34 24.70
CA TRP A 276 -8.61 16.01 25.95
C TRP A 276 -7.16 15.72 26.31
N GLY A 277 -6.23 16.00 25.40
CA GLY A 277 -4.81 16.18 25.72
C GLY A 277 -4.16 15.20 26.71
N GLU A 278 -4.43 13.89 26.59
CA GLU A 278 -3.70 12.84 27.33
C GLU A 278 -3.01 11.84 26.38
#